data_AF-A0A8T5TLL1-F1
#
_entry.id   AF-A0A8T5TLL1-F1
#
_cell.length_a   1.000
_cell.length_b   1.000
_cell.length_c   1.000
_cell.angle_alpha   90.00
_cell.angle_beta   90.00
_cell.angle_gamma   90.00
#
_symmetry.space_group_name_H-M   'P 1'
#
loop_
_entity.id
_entity.type
_entity.pdbx_description
1 polymer ?
#
loop_
_entity_poly.entity_id
_entity_poly.type
_entity_poly.pdbx_seq_one_letter_code
_entity_poly.pdbx_strand_id
1 'polypeptide(L)'
;MSDQNKKLKKSVHATISDESLRVIQKYEKEFGSKSAVVDEALKVLRTYKEPHDSTIKDIWSRAREELNMVLVGKTTFLSYLKGDLQEVFKNNIALEVIEWYVGKRKDEMNLEEFLNGLIGMWQVANYFYNIEIEKNTDGVFQIKFNHDLTKEYSEYWANYFKNLLNNNWKCQIESFIRNESFYLIIREK
;
A
#
# COMPACT_ATOMS: atom_id res chain seq x y z
N MET A 1 -11.60 -47.73 -14.54
CA MET A 1 -11.86 -46.63 -13.59
C MET A 1 -10.69 -46.62 -12.62
N SER A 2 -9.76 -45.68 -12.80
CA SER A 2 -8.52 -45.64 -12.04
C SER A 2 -8.76 -45.17 -10.60
N ASP A 3 -8.29 -45.96 -9.64
CA ASP A 3 -8.13 -45.59 -8.24
C ASP A 3 -7.44 -44.23 -8.12
N GLN A 4 -8.23 -43.21 -7.76
CA GLN A 4 -7.71 -41.91 -7.39
C GLN A 4 -6.98 -42.05 -6.05
N ASN A 5 -5.66 -41.89 -6.08
CA ASN A 5 -4.75 -41.59 -4.97
C ASN A 5 -5.43 -41.23 -3.64
N LYS A 6 -5.72 -42.23 -2.79
CA LYS A 6 -5.89 -41.99 -1.35
C LYS A 6 -4.53 -41.52 -0.82
N LYS A 7 -4.35 -40.22 -0.61
CA LYS A 7 -3.16 -39.66 0.05
C LYS A 7 -2.96 -40.37 1.39
N LEU A 8 -1.91 -41.20 1.48
CA LEU A 8 -1.51 -41.88 2.71
C LEU A 8 -1.22 -40.83 3.78
N LYS A 9 -2.08 -40.71 4.79
CA LYS A 9 -1.83 -39.89 5.97
C LYS A 9 -0.88 -40.63 6.91
N LYS A 10 0.10 -39.92 7.48
CA LYS A 10 1.03 -40.45 8.49
C LYS A 10 0.73 -39.85 9.86
N SER A 11 0.89 -40.64 10.93
CA SER A 11 0.77 -40.14 12.30
C SER A 11 2.07 -39.42 12.71
N VAL A 12 1.92 -38.29 13.39
CA VAL A 12 3.03 -37.53 13.99
C VAL A 12 2.70 -37.32 15.46
N HIS A 13 3.63 -37.70 16.34
CA HIS A 13 3.53 -37.41 17.78
C HIS A 13 4.38 -36.18 18.11
N ALA A 14 3.77 -35.17 18.72
CA ALA A 14 4.43 -33.94 19.14
C ALA A 14 3.81 -33.42 20.44
N THR A 15 4.62 -32.76 21.25
CA THR A 15 4.16 -31.98 22.41
C THR A 15 3.93 -30.54 21.95
N ILE A 16 2.80 -29.95 22.33
CA ILE A 16 2.41 -28.58 21.97
C ILE A 16 2.02 -27.78 23.22
N SER A 17 2.02 -26.45 23.12
CA SER A 17 1.54 -25.58 24.21
C SER A 17 0.02 -25.63 24.37
N ASP A 18 -0.47 -25.25 25.55
CA ASP A 18 -1.92 -25.11 25.82
C ASP A 18 -2.58 -24.11 24.87
N GLU A 19 -1.88 -23.02 24.53
CA GLU A 19 -2.35 -22.04 23.56
C GLU A 19 -2.53 -22.66 22.17
N SER A 20 -1.54 -23.42 21.70
CA SER A 20 -1.62 -24.11 20.40
C SER A 20 -2.77 -25.12 20.38
N LEU A 21 -2.98 -25.84 21.49
CA LEU A 21 -4.12 -26.75 21.63
C LEU A 21 -5.46 -26.01 21.55
N ARG A 22 -5.58 -24.84 22.21
CA ARG A 22 -6.80 -24.01 22.14
C ARG A 22 -7.08 -23.53 20.72
N VAL A 23 -6.05 -23.12 19.98
CA VAL A 23 -6.20 -22.73 18.57
C VAL A 23 -6.69 -23.92 17.73
N ILE A 24 -6.08 -25.10 17.88
CA ILE A 24 -6.52 -26.30 17.17
C ILE A 24 -7.99 -26.62 17.47
N GLN A 25 -8.38 -26.64 18.75
CA GLN A 25 -9.76 -26.93 19.17
C GLN A 25 -10.76 -25.89 18.67
N LYS A 26 -10.36 -24.61 18.61
CA LYS A 26 -11.20 -23.52 18.10
C LYS A 26 -11.58 -23.74 16.63
N TYR A 27 -10.60 -24.12 15.80
CA TYR A 27 -10.79 -24.30 14.36
C TYR A 27 -11.16 -25.73 13.93
N GLU A 28 -11.09 -26.70 14.85
CA GLU A 28 -11.45 -28.10 14.58
C GLU A 28 -12.86 -28.26 14.00
N LYS A 29 -13.83 -27.45 14.48
CA LYS A 29 -15.21 -27.49 13.97
C LYS A 29 -15.34 -27.05 12.52
N GLU A 30 -14.51 -26.09 12.09
CA GLU A 30 -14.53 -25.52 10.74
C GLU A 30 -13.82 -26.46 9.75
N PHE A 31 -12.67 -27.02 10.15
CA PHE A 31 -11.85 -27.88 9.30
C PHE A 31 -12.17 -29.38 9.44
N GLY A 32 -13.09 -29.74 10.34
CA GLY A 32 -13.62 -31.10 10.55
C GLY A 32 -12.73 -32.03 11.40
N SER A 33 -11.45 -31.72 11.61
CA SER A 33 -10.57 -32.50 12.49
C SER A 33 -9.32 -31.71 12.91
N LYS A 34 -8.70 -32.09 14.03
CA LYS A 34 -7.40 -31.54 14.46
C LYS A 34 -6.31 -31.70 13.40
N SER A 35 -6.27 -32.87 12.73
CA SER A 35 -5.31 -33.13 11.66
C SER A 35 -5.50 -32.20 10.48
N ALA A 36 -6.75 -31.85 10.11
CA ALA A 36 -6.99 -30.90 9.04
C ALA A 36 -6.54 -29.48 9.41
N VAL A 37 -6.72 -29.07 10.68
CA VAL A 37 -6.17 -27.78 11.17
C VAL A 37 -4.65 -27.76 11.11
N VAL A 38 -3.99 -28.86 11.52
CA VAL A 38 -2.52 -28.98 11.42
C VAL A 38 -2.06 -28.99 9.97
N ASP A 39 -2.72 -29.73 9.08
CA ASP A 39 -2.42 -29.75 7.65
C ASP A 39 -2.52 -28.33 7.06
N GLU A 40 -3.53 -27.55 7.44
CA GLU A 40 -3.69 -26.16 6.98
C GLU A 40 -2.64 -25.23 7.57
N ALA A 41 -2.35 -25.33 8.87
CA ALA A 41 -1.30 -24.54 9.51
C ALA A 41 0.08 -24.80 8.87
N LEU A 42 0.38 -26.04 8.51
CA LEU A 42 1.61 -26.41 7.81
C LEU A 42 1.66 -25.85 6.39
N LYS A 43 0.54 -25.80 5.67
CA LYS A 43 0.48 -25.12 4.35
C LYS A 43 0.79 -23.64 4.50
N VAL A 44 0.14 -22.96 5.45
CA VAL A 44 0.38 -21.53 5.72
C VAL A 44 1.84 -21.29 6.10
N LEU A 45 2.41 -22.12 6.98
CA LEU A 45 3.82 -22.05 7.35
C LEU A 45 4.75 -22.23 6.15
N ARG A 46 4.47 -23.23 5.29
CA ARG A 46 5.24 -23.47 4.07
C ARG A 46 5.17 -22.27 3.16
N THR A 47 3.98 -21.78 2.82
CA THR A 47 3.76 -20.59 1.98
C THR A 47 4.45 -19.33 2.55
N TYR A 48 4.49 -19.19 3.87
CA TYR A 48 5.25 -18.12 4.53
C TYR A 48 6.77 -18.27 4.34
N LYS A 49 7.30 -19.49 4.52
CA LYS A 49 8.74 -19.80 4.37
C LYS A 49 9.21 -19.89 2.91
N GLU A 50 8.30 -20.20 1.99
CA GLU A 50 8.52 -20.41 0.57
C GLU A 50 7.61 -19.44 -0.21
N PRO A 51 8.00 -18.16 -0.35
CA PRO A 51 7.17 -17.14 -0.99
C PRO A 51 6.69 -17.52 -2.41
N HIS A 52 7.50 -18.29 -3.16
CA HIS A 52 7.14 -18.73 -4.51
C HIS A 52 5.91 -19.66 -4.57
N ASP A 53 5.47 -20.23 -3.45
CA ASP A 53 4.25 -21.03 -3.33
C ASP A 53 3.01 -20.19 -2.99
N SER A 54 3.14 -18.88 -2.80
CA SER A 54 2.04 -17.95 -2.51
C SER A 54 1.41 -17.38 -3.80
N THR A 55 0.26 -16.72 -3.67
CA THR A 55 -0.29 -15.95 -4.80
C THR A 55 0.53 -14.70 -5.05
N ILE A 56 0.51 -14.18 -6.29
CA ILE A 56 1.19 -12.92 -6.66
C ILE A 56 0.73 -11.76 -5.75
N LYS A 57 -0.56 -11.73 -5.37
CA LYS A 57 -1.12 -10.70 -4.50
C LYS A 57 -0.53 -10.76 -3.10
N ASP A 58 -0.42 -11.95 -2.53
CA ASP A 58 0.15 -12.13 -1.18
C ASP A 58 1.64 -11.78 -1.18
N ILE A 59 2.34 -12.15 -2.26
CA ILE A 59 3.75 -11.77 -2.42
C ILE A 59 3.92 -10.27 -2.61
N TRP A 60 3.00 -9.60 -3.31
CA TRP A 60 3.06 -8.15 -3.40
C TRP A 60 2.93 -7.49 -2.02
N SER A 61 1.97 -7.91 -1.20
CA SER A 61 1.81 -7.40 0.17
C SER A 61 3.06 -7.67 1.02
N ARG A 62 3.61 -8.88 0.95
CA ARG A 62 4.83 -9.24 1.70
C ARG A 62 6.06 -8.48 1.21
N ALA A 63 6.26 -8.35 -0.09
CA ALA A 63 7.39 -7.62 -0.65
C ALA A 63 7.34 -6.13 -0.25
N ARG A 64 6.14 -5.55 -0.19
CA ARG A 64 5.93 -4.21 0.35
C ARG A 64 6.38 -4.11 1.82
N GLU A 65 5.87 -4.99 2.69
CA GLU A 65 6.11 -4.93 4.15
C GLU A 65 7.52 -5.38 4.56
N GLU A 66 8.01 -6.49 4.00
CA GLU A 66 9.26 -7.15 4.38
C GLU A 66 10.48 -6.56 3.67
N LEU A 67 10.32 -6.00 2.45
CA LEU A 67 11.43 -5.52 1.62
C LEU A 67 11.36 -4.01 1.31
N ASN A 68 10.41 -3.29 1.89
CA ASN A 68 10.19 -1.86 1.67
C ASN A 68 10.04 -1.49 0.17
N MET A 69 9.37 -2.35 -0.61
CA MET A 69 9.16 -2.10 -2.03
C MET A 69 8.02 -1.10 -2.27
N VAL A 70 8.14 -0.32 -3.35
CA VAL A 70 7.14 0.68 -3.77
C VAL A 70 6.40 0.24 -5.04
N LEU A 71 5.11 0.56 -5.13
CA LEU A 71 4.36 0.43 -6.37
C LEU A 71 4.67 1.62 -7.28
N VAL A 72 5.38 1.36 -8.36
CA VAL A 72 5.72 2.39 -9.35
C VAL A 72 5.05 2.10 -10.69
N GLY A 73 4.37 3.10 -11.24
CA GLY A 73 3.84 3.02 -12.60
C GLY A 73 4.98 2.93 -13.62
N LYS A 74 4.81 2.16 -14.69
CA LYS A 74 5.86 1.94 -15.71
C LYS A 74 6.40 3.25 -16.29
N THR A 75 5.53 4.21 -16.58
CA THR A 75 5.91 5.54 -17.10
C THR A 75 6.76 6.31 -16.09
N THR A 76 6.34 6.33 -14.82
CA THR A 76 7.08 6.95 -13.72
C THR A 76 8.45 6.30 -13.52
N PHE A 77 8.52 4.97 -13.59
CA PHE A 77 9.78 4.25 -13.51
C PHE A 77 10.72 4.59 -14.68
N LEU A 78 10.21 4.67 -15.91
CA LEU A 78 11.01 5.06 -17.08
C LEU A 78 11.55 6.49 -16.95
N SER A 79 10.76 7.41 -16.41
CA SER A 79 11.22 8.78 -16.18
C SER A 79 12.32 8.86 -15.12
N TYR A 80 12.30 8.00 -14.08
CA TYR A 80 13.41 7.90 -13.14
C TYR A 80 14.71 7.45 -13.84
N LEU A 81 14.63 6.48 -14.75
CA LEU A 81 15.80 5.99 -15.50
C LEU A 81 16.43 7.06 -16.40
N LYS A 82 15.63 7.95 -16.98
CA LYS A 82 16.12 9.03 -17.86
C LYS A 82 16.76 10.19 -17.10
N GLY A 83 16.56 10.28 -15.78
CA GLY A 83 16.94 11.44 -14.98
C GLY A 83 16.17 12.72 -15.33
N ASP A 84 15.15 12.62 -16.20
CA ASP A 84 14.32 13.76 -16.61
C ASP A 84 13.11 13.85 -15.68
N LEU A 85 13.33 14.50 -14.54
CA LEU A 85 12.29 14.74 -13.54
C LEU A 85 11.16 15.62 -14.10
N GLN A 86 11.42 16.45 -15.11
CA GLN A 86 10.41 17.32 -15.72
C GLN A 86 9.43 16.53 -16.59
N GLU A 87 9.92 15.53 -17.32
CA GLU A 87 9.07 14.61 -18.10
C GLU A 87 8.12 13.81 -17.19
N VAL A 88 8.56 13.46 -15.96
CA VAL A 88 7.69 12.81 -14.96
C VAL A 88 6.45 13.65 -14.70
N PHE A 89 6.61 14.96 -14.47
CA PHE A 89 5.49 15.84 -14.12
C PHE A 89 4.51 16.03 -15.28
N LYS A 90 5.00 16.00 -16.52
CA LYS A 90 4.17 16.20 -17.71
C LYS A 90 3.36 14.96 -18.10
N ASN A 91 3.94 13.77 -17.95
CA ASN A 91 3.34 12.50 -18.36
C ASN A 91 2.92 11.63 -17.15
N ASN A 92 2.72 12.24 -15.98
CA ASN A 92 2.25 11.50 -14.82
C ASN A 92 0.80 11.03 -15.02
N ILE A 93 0.49 9.84 -14.50
CA ILE A 93 -0.86 9.26 -14.51
C ILE A 93 -1.56 9.43 -13.16
N ALA A 94 -1.13 10.39 -12.34
CA ALA A 94 -1.62 10.50 -10.97
C ALA A 94 -3.11 10.83 -10.91
N LEU A 95 -3.60 11.65 -11.85
CA LEU A 95 -5.01 11.98 -11.93
C LEU A 95 -5.85 10.72 -12.17
N GLU A 96 -5.50 9.95 -13.19
CA GLU A 96 -6.18 8.71 -13.57
C GLU A 96 -6.12 7.66 -12.46
N VAL A 97 -4.98 7.59 -11.76
CA VAL A 97 -4.79 6.69 -10.61
C VAL A 97 -5.70 7.09 -9.44
N ILE A 98 -5.87 8.39 -9.17
CA ILE A 98 -6.80 8.88 -8.16
C ILE A 98 -8.26 8.63 -8.58
N GLU A 99 -8.62 8.94 -9.83
CA GLU A 99 -9.96 8.70 -10.38
C GLU A 99 -10.33 7.21 -10.28
N TRP A 100 -9.41 6.31 -10.62
CA TRP A 100 -9.59 4.87 -10.51
C TRP A 100 -9.76 4.42 -9.05
N TYR A 101 -8.95 4.94 -8.13
CA TYR A 101 -9.01 4.58 -6.71
C TYR A 101 -10.31 5.05 -6.04
N VAL A 102 -10.76 6.27 -6.36
CA VAL A 102 -11.99 6.85 -5.80
C VAL A 102 -13.24 6.34 -6.53
N GLY A 103 -13.11 5.92 -7.79
CA GLY A 103 -14.23 5.52 -8.64
C GLY A 103 -15.06 6.70 -9.16
N LYS A 104 -14.45 7.89 -9.24
CA LYS A 104 -15.09 9.15 -9.68
C LYS A 104 -14.18 9.88 -10.65
N ARG A 105 -14.76 10.60 -11.60
CA ARG A 105 -14.01 11.53 -12.47
C ARG A 105 -13.67 12.81 -11.71
N LYS A 106 -12.65 13.53 -12.17
CA LYS A 106 -12.12 14.75 -11.54
C LYS A 106 -13.15 15.87 -11.39
N ASP A 107 -14.09 15.96 -12.31
CA ASP A 107 -15.21 16.90 -12.31
C ASP A 107 -16.34 16.52 -11.35
N GLU A 108 -16.37 15.27 -10.89
CA GLU A 108 -17.33 14.73 -9.92
C GLU A 108 -16.82 14.75 -8.48
N MET A 109 -15.52 15.06 -8.28
CA MET A 109 -14.88 15.15 -6.98
C MET A 109 -14.82 16.60 -6.50
N ASN A 110 -14.95 16.81 -5.19
CA ASN A 110 -14.47 18.04 -4.53
C ASN A 110 -12.99 17.90 -4.10
N LEU A 111 -12.38 19.00 -3.64
CA LEU A 111 -10.95 19.01 -3.29
C LEU A 111 -10.64 17.98 -2.19
N GLU A 112 -11.48 17.88 -1.17
CA GLU A 112 -11.30 16.96 -0.05
C GLU A 112 -11.33 15.50 -0.50
N GLU A 113 -12.28 15.13 -1.35
CA GLU A 113 -12.36 13.78 -1.95
C GLU A 113 -11.12 13.46 -2.76
N PHE A 114 -10.62 14.41 -3.55
CA PHE A 114 -9.39 14.25 -4.32
C PHE A 114 -8.17 14.08 -3.43
N LEU A 115 -8.04 14.89 -2.37
CA LEU A 115 -6.93 14.79 -1.41
C LEU A 115 -6.96 13.45 -0.67
N ASN A 116 -8.14 12.97 -0.27
CA ASN A 116 -8.27 11.65 0.36
C ASN A 116 -7.93 10.52 -0.61
N GLY A 117 -8.30 10.63 -1.89
CA GLY A 117 -7.89 9.69 -2.94
C GLY A 117 -6.37 9.67 -3.16
N LEU A 118 -5.75 10.84 -3.20
CA LEU A 118 -4.29 11.00 -3.25
C LEU A 118 -3.61 10.36 -2.03
N ILE A 119 -4.09 10.62 -0.83
CA ILE A 119 -3.52 10.03 0.39
C ILE A 119 -3.62 8.50 0.35
N GLY A 120 -4.82 7.97 0.07
CA GLY A 120 -5.05 6.53 0.06
C GLY A 120 -4.18 5.81 -0.97
N MET A 121 -4.07 6.35 -2.18
CA MET A 121 -3.34 5.66 -3.24
C MET A 121 -1.82 5.71 -3.05
N TRP A 122 -1.28 6.77 -2.44
CA TRP A 122 0.15 6.83 -2.12
C TRP A 122 0.53 6.02 -0.89
N GLN A 123 -0.41 5.78 0.04
CA GLN A 123 -0.26 4.77 1.08
C GLN A 123 -0.25 3.35 0.48
N VAL A 124 -1.16 3.03 -0.44
CA VAL A 124 -1.17 1.74 -1.16
C VAL A 124 0.15 1.53 -1.90
N ALA A 125 0.69 2.58 -2.53
CA ALA A 125 1.92 2.52 -3.28
C ALA A 125 3.21 2.50 -2.43
N ASN A 126 3.09 2.62 -1.11
CA ASN A 126 4.19 2.53 -0.15
C ASN A 126 5.28 3.61 -0.28
N TYR A 127 4.96 4.78 -0.83
CA TYR A 127 5.93 5.89 -0.90
C TYR A 127 6.17 6.58 0.45
N PHE A 128 5.21 6.43 1.38
CA PHE A 128 5.19 7.07 2.69
C PHE A 128 4.68 6.05 3.71
N TYR A 129 5.37 5.92 4.85
CA TYR A 129 4.89 5.04 5.92
C TYR A 129 3.71 5.64 6.69
N ASN A 130 3.54 6.97 6.64
CA ASN A 130 2.43 7.67 7.27
C ASN A 130 2.10 8.98 6.52
N ILE A 131 0.81 9.22 6.31
CA ILE A 131 0.30 10.46 5.72
C ILE A 131 -0.89 10.92 6.57
N GLU A 132 -0.79 12.14 7.10
CA GLU A 132 -1.79 12.74 7.99
C GLU A 132 -2.42 13.94 7.28
N ILE A 133 -3.75 14.08 7.39
CA ILE A 133 -4.48 15.25 6.89
C ILE A 133 -5.32 15.85 8.00
N GLU A 134 -5.19 17.16 8.15
CA GLU A 134 -6.00 17.96 9.06
C GLU A 134 -6.66 19.09 8.25
N LYS A 135 -7.91 19.39 8.57
CA LYS A 135 -8.66 20.52 8.02
C LYS A 135 -9.00 21.45 9.16
N ASN A 136 -8.55 22.70 9.09
CA ASN A 136 -8.87 23.69 10.11
C ASN A 136 -10.28 24.27 9.91
N THR A 137 -10.71 25.13 10.84
CA THR A 137 -12.03 25.79 10.81
C THR A 137 -12.22 26.71 9.60
N ASP A 138 -11.14 27.21 9.02
CA ASP A 138 -11.15 28.08 7.84
C ASP A 138 -11.15 27.29 6.52
N GLY A 139 -11.27 25.96 6.59
CA GLY A 139 -11.26 25.07 5.43
C GLY A 139 -9.88 24.85 4.80
N VAL A 140 -8.80 25.29 5.47
CA VAL A 140 -7.42 25.06 5.03
C VAL A 140 -7.01 23.64 5.38
N PHE A 141 -6.50 22.93 4.37
CA PHE A 141 -5.95 21.59 4.56
C PHE A 141 -4.46 21.67 4.86
N GLN A 142 -4.02 20.92 5.87
CA GLN A 142 -2.62 20.66 6.15
C GLN A 142 -2.39 19.16 6.00
N ILE A 143 -1.51 18.77 5.08
CA ILE A 143 -1.14 17.37 4.85
C ILE A 143 0.32 17.19 5.20
N LYS A 144 0.63 16.19 6.03
CA LYS A 144 1.98 15.81 6.41
C LYS A 144 2.30 14.44 5.85
N PHE A 145 3.38 14.36 5.08
CA PHE A 145 3.89 13.11 4.51
C PHE A 145 5.17 12.73 5.25
N ASN A 146 5.24 11.49 5.75
CA ASN A 146 6.40 10.97 6.48
C ASN A 146 7.02 9.78 5.72
N HIS A 147 8.35 9.77 5.63
CA HIS A 147 9.14 8.73 4.96
C HIS A 147 10.50 8.59 5.65
N ASP A 148 11.23 7.51 5.40
CA ASP A 148 12.53 7.17 5.98
C ASP A 148 13.69 7.41 4.99
N LEU A 149 13.52 8.40 4.11
CA LEU A 149 14.43 8.74 3.00
C LEU A 149 15.03 10.14 3.17
N THR A 150 15.73 10.63 2.16
CA THR A 150 16.48 11.90 2.23
C THR A 150 15.63 13.15 2.01
N LYS A 151 16.19 14.32 2.31
CA LYS A 151 15.56 15.62 2.04
C LYS A 151 15.23 15.82 0.57
N GLU A 152 16.05 15.33 -0.36
CA GLU A 152 15.80 15.41 -1.80
C GLU A 152 14.53 14.66 -2.19
N TYR A 153 14.23 13.56 -1.50
CA TYR A 153 12.97 12.83 -1.67
C TYR A 153 11.78 13.69 -1.22
N SER A 154 11.89 14.37 -0.07
CA SER A 154 10.87 15.34 0.39
C SER A 154 10.65 16.45 -0.62
N GLU A 155 11.73 17.04 -1.14
CA GLU A 155 11.67 18.13 -2.11
C GLU A 155 11.03 17.70 -3.42
N TYR A 156 11.39 16.51 -3.91
CA TYR A 156 10.82 15.93 -5.10
C TYR A 156 9.30 15.76 -4.96
N TRP A 157 8.84 15.09 -3.89
CA TRP A 157 7.41 14.79 -3.72
C TRP A 157 6.58 16.02 -3.38
N ALA A 158 7.12 16.97 -2.61
CA ALA A 158 6.43 18.23 -2.35
C ALA A 158 6.18 18.99 -3.67
N ASN A 159 7.18 19.07 -4.54
CA ASN A 159 7.04 19.69 -5.86
C ASN A 159 6.09 18.89 -6.77
N TYR A 160 6.17 17.56 -6.75
CA TYR A 160 5.27 16.68 -7.48
C TYR A 160 3.80 16.97 -7.14
N PHE A 161 3.46 16.93 -5.85
CA PHE A 161 2.08 17.14 -5.42
C PHE A 161 1.63 18.58 -5.60
N LYS A 162 2.52 19.56 -5.41
CA LYS A 162 2.22 20.95 -5.70
C LYS A 162 1.84 21.16 -7.17
N ASN A 163 2.59 20.56 -8.11
CA ASN A 163 2.29 20.62 -9.54
C ASN A 163 0.97 19.91 -9.87
N LEU A 164 0.77 18.70 -9.34
CA LEU A 164 -0.47 17.93 -9.52
C LEU A 164 -1.69 18.74 -9.07
N LEU A 165 -1.63 19.34 -7.88
CA LEU A 165 -2.73 20.10 -7.31
C LEU A 165 -2.98 21.39 -8.09
N ASN A 166 -1.93 22.18 -8.40
CA ASN A 166 -2.10 23.42 -9.17
C ASN A 166 -2.68 23.18 -10.58
N ASN A 167 -2.37 22.04 -11.20
CA ASN A 167 -2.88 21.69 -12.53
C ASN A 167 -4.36 21.27 -12.50
N ASN A 168 -4.87 20.80 -11.36
CA ASN A 168 -6.21 20.21 -11.25
C ASN A 168 -7.18 21.03 -10.38
N TRP A 169 -6.66 21.95 -9.57
CA TRP A 169 -7.39 22.70 -8.57
C TRP A 169 -6.90 24.14 -8.49
N LYS A 170 -7.82 25.09 -8.35
CA LYS A 170 -7.50 26.49 -8.06
C LYS A 170 -7.17 26.64 -6.58
N CYS A 171 -5.92 26.39 -6.23
CA CYS A 171 -5.46 26.47 -4.84
C CYS A 171 -4.15 27.26 -4.71
N GLN A 172 -3.91 27.76 -3.50
CA GLN A 172 -2.60 28.23 -3.06
C GLN A 172 -1.97 27.15 -2.20
N ILE A 173 -0.73 26.79 -2.52
CA ILE A 173 0.00 25.71 -1.86
C ILE A 173 1.33 26.22 -1.31
N GLU A 174 1.48 26.13 0.00
CA GLU A 174 2.74 26.34 0.71
C GLU A 174 3.32 24.98 1.14
N SER A 175 4.64 24.84 1.06
CA SER A 175 5.33 23.59 1.40
C SER A 175 6.43 23.82 2.43
N PHE A 176 6.48 22.96 3.45
CA PHE A 176 7.56 22.97 4.45
C PHE A 176 8.33 21.65 4.36
N ILE A 177 9.60 21.73 4.00
CA ILE A 177 10.45 20.56 3.75
C ILE A 177 11.29 20.24 4.99
N ARG A 178 11.33 18.96 5.37
CA ARG A 178 12.25 18.39 6.37
C ARG A 178 12.99 17.19 5.76
N ASN A 179 13.92 16.60 6.52
CA ASN A 179 14.72 15.47 6.04
C ASN A 179 13.85 14.25 5.68
N GLU A 180 12.99 13.84 6.61
CA GLU A 180 12.17 12.61 6.55
C GLU A 180 10.67 12.91 6.49
N SER A 181 10.31 14.15 6.18
CA SER A 181 8.93 14.56 6.03
C SER A 181 8.79 15.87 5.26
N PHE A 182 7.58 16.12 4.77
CA PHE A 182 7.19 17.45 4.33
C PHE A 182 5.71 17.71 4.59
N TYR A 183 5.37 18.99 4.58
CA TYR A 183 4.01 19.47 4.77
C TYR A 183 3.55 20.19 3.51
N LEU A 184 2.27 20.04 3.17
CA LEU A 184 1.56 20.87 2.20
C LEU A 184 0.42 21.58 2.93
N ILE A 185 0.40 22.90 2.88
CA ILE A 185 -0.72 23.72 3.33
C ILE A 185 -1.47 24.20 2.09
N ILE A 186 -2.72 23.80 1.96
CA ILE A 186 -3.54 23.97 0.75
C ILE A 186 -4.76 24.81 1.09
N ARG A 187 -4.89 25.94 0.39
CA ARG A 187 -6.02 26.87 0.49
C ARG A 187 -6.74 26.94 -0.85
N GLU A 188 -8.02 26.59 -0.89
CA GLU A 188 -8.84 26.77 -2.08
C GLU A 188 -9.07 28.27 -2.33
N LYS A 189 -9.04 28.71 -3.59
CA LYS A 189 -9.22 30.10 -4.01
C LYS A 189 -10.61 30.37 -4.56
#